data_AF-A0A7S2NTZ9-F1
#
_entry.id   AF-A0A7S2NTZ9-F1
#
_cell.length_a   1.000
_cell.length_b   1.000
_cell.length_c   1.000
_cell.angle_alpha   90.00
_cell.angle_beta   90.00
_cell.angle_gamma   90.00
#
_symmetry.space_group_name_H-M   'P 1'
#
loop_
_entity.id
_entity.type
_entity.pdbx_description
1 polymer ?
#
loop_
_entity_poly.entity_id
_entity_poly.type
_entity_poly.pdbx_seq_one_letter_code
_entity_poly.pdbx_strand_id
1 'polypeptide(L)'
;VELKNIIVTLSSRLCSPDACNSAIVHALNDDGYANTGTCNNVMGRYLLHVAIDCGVKWSFGLEDIYEKSRSVLVRIDPKTNMFPFMMTAAAPYSDVECTFVFLRACPDVLNFCGLI
;
A
#
# COMPACT_ATOMS: atom_id res chain seq x y z
N VAL A 1 3.12 -17.34 7.36
CA VAL A 1 3.83 -17.08 6.09
C VAL A 1 4.76 -15.89 6.32
N GLU A 2 6.07 -16.14 6.35
CA GLU A 2 7.09 -15.10 6.62
C GLU A 2 7.01 -13.95 5.61
N LEU A 3 7.18 -12.72 6.07
CA LEU A 3 7.27 -11.50 5.25
C LEU A 3 8.28 -11.65 4.09
N LYS A 4 9.32 -12.46 4.28
CA LYS A 4 10.31 -12.84 3.26
C LYS A 4 9.68 -13.45 2.00
N ASN A 5 8.63 -14.26 2.14
CA ASN A 5 7.95 -14.85 0.99
C ASN A 5 7.13 -13.81 0.21
N ILE A 6 6.59 -12.80 0.89
CA ILE A 6 5.88 -11.67 0.25
C ILE A 6 6.88 -10.79 -0.52
N ILE A 7 8.07 -10.54 0.03
CA ILE A 7 9.16 -9.81 -0.64
C ILE A 7 9.54 -10.48 -1.96
N VAL A 8 9.79 -11.80 -1.93
CA VAL A 8 10.18 -12.58 -3.12
C VAL A 8 9.05 -12.66 -4.14
N THR A 9 7.80 -12.78 -3.68
CA THR A 9 6.61 -12.83 -4.54
C THR A 9 6.32 -11.47 -5.20
N LEU A 10 6.48 -10.35 -4.48
CA LEU A 10 6.29 -9.02 -5.04
C LEU A 10 7.42 -8.65 -6.02
N SER A 11 8.67 -8.93 -5.65
CA SER A 11 9.85 -8.63 -6.49
C SER A 11 9.83 -9.36 -7.84
N SER A 12 9.23 -10.56 -7.89
CA SER A 12 9.11 -11.36 -9.11
C SER A 12 7.88 -11.04 -9.96
N ARG A 13 6.91 -10.26 -9.44
CA ARG A 13 5.60 -10.00 -10.08
C ARG A 13 5.33 -8.54 -10.43
N LEU A 14 6.19 -7.62 -9.98
CA LEU A 14 6.11 -6.21 -10.31
C LEU A 14 6.46 -5.97 -11.80
N CYS A 15 5.62 -5.19 -12.48
CA CYS A 15 5.64 -5.00 -13.93
C CYS A 15 6.82 -4.16 -14.45
N SER A 16 7.72 -3.66 -13.59
CA SER A 16 8.92 -2.92 -13.97
C SER A 16 10.07 -3.18 -12.98
N PRO A 17 11.24 -3.63 -13.45
CA PRO A 17 12.33 -4.09 -12.59
C PRO A 17 13.10 -2.99 -11.83
N ASP A 18 13.00 -1.70 -12.19
CA ASP A 18 14.15 -0.82 -11.93
C ASP A 18 14.02 0.20 -10.78
N ALA A 19 12.81 0.49 -10.26
CA ALA A 19 12.65 1.44 -9.15
C ALA A 19 11.67 0.98 -8.04
N CYS A 20 10.56 0.34 -8.42
CA CYS A 20 9.56 -0.10 -7.45
C CYS A 20 9.96 -1.36 -6.67
N ASN A 21 10.67 -2.28 -7.33
CA ASN A 21 11.28 -3.42 -6.65
C ASN A 21 12.25 -2.96 -5.57
N SER A 22 13.13 -2.00 -5.91
CA SER A 22 14.05 -1.38 -4.96
C SER A 22 13.32 -0.71 -3.79
N ALA A 23 12.28 0.09 -4.05
CA ALA A 23 11.55 0.80 -3.01
C ALA A 23 10.77 -0.14 -2.05
N ILE A 24 10.16 -1.20 -2.58
CA ILE A 24 9.44 -2.20 -1.78
C ILE A 24 10.43 -3.08 -1.01
N VAL A 25 11.51 -3.52 -1.64
CA VAL A 25 12.57 -4.30 -0.99
C VAL A 25 13.29 -3.47 0.08
N HIS A 26 13.57 -2.19 -0.17
CA HIS A 26 14.16 -1.30 0.82
C HIS A 26 13.19 -1.01 1.98
N ALA A 27 11.91 -0.78 1.70
CA ALA A 27 10.90 -0.64 2.74
C ALA A 27 10.80 -1.92 3.59
N LEU A 28 10.92 -3.11 2.98
CA LEU A 28 10.78 -4.39 3.67
C LEU A 28 12.07 -4.91 4.35
N ASN A 29 13.25 -4.45 3.91
CA ASN A 29 14.56 -4.80 4.48
C ASN A 29 15.00 -3.88 5.63
N ASP A 30 14.34 -2.73 5.83
CA ASP A 30 14.50 -1.97 7.06
C ASP A 30 13.90 -2.79 8.22
N ASP A 31 14.72 -3.19 9.19
CA ASP A 31 14.35 -4.03 10.34
C ASP A 31 13.15 -3.49 11.16
N GLY A 32 12.73 -2.25 10.91
CA GLY A 32 11.52 -1.65 11.46
C GLY A 32 10.19 -2.18 10.92
N TYR A 33 10.18 -2.91 9.79
CA TYR A 33 8.94 -3.30 9.10
C TYR A 33 8.23 -4.57 9.58
N ALA A 34 8.73 -5.20 10.66
CA ALA A 34 8.16 -6.42 11.24
C ALA A 34 6.70 -6.26 11.75
N ASN A 35 6.26 -5.03 12.02
CA ASN A 35 4.87 -4.69 12.38
C ASN A 35 4.27 -3.72 11.36
N THR A 36 3.62 -4.28 10.34
CA THR A 36 3.10 -3.62 9.13
C THR A 36 2.04 -2.55 9.38
N GLY A 37 1.62 -2.35 10.64
CA GLY A 37 0.69 -1.29 11.06
C GLY A 37 1.33 -0.03 11.67
N THR A 38 2.63 0.01 11.96
CA THR A 38 3.26 1.11 12.73
C THR A 38 4.55 1.68 12.15
N CYS A 39 5.12 1.05 11.13
CA CYS A 39 6.40 1.45 10.53
C CYS A 39 6.18 2.26 9.26
N ASN A 40 6.80 3.42 9.22
CA ASN A 40 6.91 4.27 8.05
C ASN A 40 8.34 4.20 7.49
N ASN A 41 8.48 4.36 6.17
CA ASN A 41 9.81 4.58 5.59
C ASN A 41 10.33 5.99 5.97
N VAL A 42 11.55 6.33 5.55
CA VAL A 42 12.16 7.66 5.80
C VAL A 42 11.30 8.86 5.33
N MET A 43 10.32 8.62 4.45
CA MET A 43 9.38 9.62 3.94
C MET A 43 8.05 9.63 4.71
N GLY A 44 7.93 8.91 5.82
CA GLY A 44 6.69 8.83 6.58
C GLY A 44 5.62 7.92 5.95
N ARG A 45 5.94 7.16 4.89
CA ARG A 45 4.98 6.34 4.14
C ARG A 45 4.94 4.91 4.67
N TYR A 46 3.73 4.40 4.84
CA TYR A 46 3.50 2.98 5.16
C TYR A 46 3.69 2.12 3.91
N LEU A 47 3.96 0.83 4.10
CA LEU A 47 4.14 -0.14 2.99
C LEU A 47 2.96 -0.14 2.03
N LEU A 48 1.73 0.01 2.54
CA LEU A 48 0.53 0.08 1.72
C LEU A 48 0.59 1.27 0.74
N HIS A 49 1.02 2.45 1.18
CA HIS A 49 1.17 3.62 0.31
C HIS A 49 2.21 3.37 -0.80
N VAL A 50 3.34 2.76 -0.44
CA VAL A 50 4.41 2.45 -1.39
C VAL A 50 3.94 1.42 -2.41
N ALA A 51 3.24 0.37 -1.97
CA ALA A 51 2.72 -0.67 -2.85
C ALA A 51 1.69 -0.13 -3.86
N ILE A 52 0.78 0.75 -3.41
CA ILE A 52 -0.20 1.40 -4.29
C ILE A 52 0.49 2.32 -5.31
N ASP A 53 1.42 3.16 -4.86
CA ASP A 53 2.21 4.06 -5.72
C ASP A 53 3.03 3.28 -6.75
N CYS A 54 3.42 2.05 -6.41
CA CYS A 54 4.10 1.11 -7.31
C CYS A 54 3.17 0.32 -8.24
N GLY A 55 1.85 0.52 -8.15
CA GLY A 55 0.89 -0.20 -8.99
C GLY A 55 0.77 -1.69 -8.68
N VAL A 56 1.09 -2.11 -7.45
CA VAL A 56 0.82 -3.48 -7.01
C VAL A 56 -0.70 -3.68 -7.02
N LYS A 57 -1.18 -4.65 -7.80
CA LYS A 57 -2.61 -4.96 -7.90
C LYS A 57 -3.08 -5.82 -6.72
N TRP A 58 -4.39 -5.83 -6.49
CA TRP A 58 -5.03 -6.65 -5.45
C TRP A 58 -4.56 -8.11 -5.49
N SER A 59 -4.78 -8.74 -6.65
CA SER A 59 -4.45 -10.14 -6.95
C SER A 59 -2.96 -10.48 -7.00
N PHE A 60 -2.07 -9.47 -6.94
CA PHE A 60 -0.62 -9.66 -6.99
C PHE A 60 0.08 -9.34 -5.66
N GLY A 61 -0.67 -9.40 -4.54
CA GLY A 61 -0.10 -9.34 -3.18
C GLY A 61 -0.41 -8.05 -2.42
N LEU A 62 -1.19 -7.12 -2.99
CA LEU A 62 -1.66 -5.98 -2.22
C LEU A 62 -2.65 -6.41 -1.12
N GLU A 63 -3.42 -7.47 -1.36
CA GLU A 63 -4.29 -8.09 -0.35
C GLU A 63 -3.51 -8.48 0.91
N ASP A 64 -2.37 -9.17 0.75
CA ASP A 64 -1.52 -9.60 1.87
C ASP A 64 -0.96 -8.42 2.66
N ILE A 65 -0.61 -7.32 1.97
CA ILE A 65 -0.13 -6.09 2.60
C ILE A 65 -1.28 -5.44 3.37
N TYR A 66 -2.44 -5.30 2.74
CA TYR A 66 -3.64 -4.73 3.32
C TYR A 66 -4.05 -5.47 4.60
N GLU A 67 -4.11 -6.80 4.57
CA GLU A 67 -4.53 -7.61 5.72
C GLU A 67 -3.66 -7.36 6.96
N LYS A 68 -2.37 -7.08 6.76
CA LYS A 68 -1.44 -6.77 7.85
C LYS A 68 -1.39 -5.30 8.24
N SER A 69 -2.01 -4.42 7.46
CA SER A 69 -1.90 -2.96 7.60
C SER A 69 -3.25 -2.23 7.50
N ARG A 70 -4.36 -2.89 7.87
CA ARG A 70 -5.72 -2.32 7.74
C ARG A 70 -5.89 -0.94 8.38
N SER A 71 -5.20 -0.66 9.48
CA SER A 71 -5.22 0.65 10.17
C SER A 71 -4.67 1.81 9.34
N VAL A 72 -3.92 1.51 8.26
CA VAL A 72 -3.35 2.51 7.35
C VAL A 72 -4.42 3.12 6.44
N LEU A 73 -5.60 2.49 6.28
CA LEU A 73 -6.67 3.02 5.42
C LEU A 73 -7.15 4.44 5.80
N VAL A 74 -7.02 4.81 7.07
CA VAL A 74 -7.36 6.15 7.59
C VAL A 74 -6.15 7.06 7.74
N ARG A 75 -5.00 6.67 7.19
CA ARG A 75 -3.77 7.47 7.18
C ARG A 75 -3.57 8.06 5.81
N ILE A 76 -3.24 9.35 5.78
CA ILE A 76 -2.91 10.05 4.55
C ILE A 76 -1.47 9.72 4.17
N ASP A 77 -1.23 9.46 2.89
CA ASP A 77 0.12 9.36 2.35
C ASP A 77 0.78 10.74 2.29
N PRO A 78 1.88 10.99 3.02
CA PRO A 78 2.49 12.32 3.07
C PRO A 78 3.06 12.79 1.73
N LYS A 79 3.36 11.88 0.79
CA LYS A 79 3.85 12.24 -0.55
C LYS A 79 2.74 12.82 -1.42
N THR A 80 1.56 12.19 -1.39
CA THR A 80 0.46 12.52 -2.31
C THR A 80 -0.67 13.32 -1.65
N ASN A 81 -0.66 13.40 -0.32
CA ASN A 81 -1.73 13.95 0.50
C ASN A 81 -3.10 13.29 0.24
N MET A 82 -3.09 11.99 -0.09
CA MET A 82 -4.27 11.20 -0.41
C MET A 82 -4.42 10.01 0.56
N PHE A 83 -5.67 9.60 0.80
CA PHE A 83 -5.97 8.32 1.45
C PHE A 83 -5.69 7.14 0.48
N PRO A 84 -5.43 5.92 0.99
CA PRO A 84 -5.15 4.75 0.16
C PRO A 84 -6.17 4.50 -0.96
N PHE A 85 -7.48 4.67 -0.71
CA PHE A 85 -8.51 4.49 -1.74
C PHE A 85 -8.46 5.57 -2.84
N MET A 86 -8.07 6.80 -2.49
CA MET A 86 -7.88 7.88 -3.45
C MET A 86 -6.62 7.61 -4.29
N MET A 87 -5.55 7.13 -3.64
CA MET A 87 -4.33 6.74 -4.34
C MET A 87 -4.61 5.62 -5.36
N THR A 88 -5.36 4.59 -5.00
CA THR A 88 -5.71 3.50 -5.94
C THR A 88 -6.55 4.00 -7.10
N ALA A 89 -7.44 4.96 -6.87
CA ALA A 89 -8.24 5.57 -7.93
C ALA A 89 -7.42 6.50 -8.84
N ALA A 90 -6.46 7.24 -8.28
CA ALA A 90 -5.64 8.22 -9.01
C ALA A 90 -4.40 7.59 -9.68
N ALA A 91 -4.02 6.36 -9.33
CA ALA A 91 -2.82 5.73 -9.86
C ALA A 91 -2.92 5.46 -11.38
N PRO A 92 -1.82 5.57 -12.14
CA PRO A 92 -1.80 5.23 -13.57
C PRO A 92 -2.20 3.77 -13.86
N TYR A 93 -1.97 2.89 -12.88
CA TYR A 93 -2.34 1.48 -12.90
C TYR A 93 -3.51 1.21 -11.96
N SER A 94 -4.47 2.15 -11.91
CA SER A 94 -5.61 2.08 -10.98
C SER A 94 -6.27 0.70 -11.04
N ASP A 95 -6.41 0.11 -9.86
CA ASP A 95 -7.11 -1.14 -9.66
C ASP A 95 -8.43 -0.80 -8.97
N VAL A 96 -9.51 -0.80 -9.75
CA VAL A 96 -10.86 -0.47 -9.26
C VAL A 96 -11.26 -1.43 -8.14
N GLU A 97 -10.78 -2.68 -8.17
CA GLU A 97 -11.00 -3.65 -7.10
C GLU A 97 -10.42 -3.14 -5.78
N CYS A 98 -9.16 -2.67 -5.77
CA CYS A 98 -8.53 -2.09 -4.58
C CYS A 98 -9.32 -0.90 -4.03
N THR A 99 -9.72 0.03 -4.91
CA THR A 99 -10.50 1.21 -4.52
C THR A 99 -11.80 0.81 -3.83
N PHE A 100 -12.53 -0.14 -4.42
CA PHE A 100 -13.79 -0.62 -3.87
C PHE A 100 -13.59 -1.37 -2.54
N VAL A 101 -12.58 -2.24 -2.46
CA VAL A 101 -12.29 -3.00 -1.23
C VAL A 101 -11.91 -2.07 -0.08
N PHE A 102 -11.08 -1.05 -0.33
CA PHE A 102 -10.69 -0.09 0.70
C PHE A 102 -11.88 0.73 1.21
N LEU A 103 -12.75 1.21 0.32
CA LEU A 103 -13.96 1.92 0.70
C LEU A 103 -14.94 1.04 1.48
N ARG A 104 -15.11 -0.22 1.09
CA ARG A 104 -15.98 -1.17 1.80
C ARG A 104 -15.44 -1.53 3.18
N ALA A 105 -14.12 -1.62 3.32
CA ALA A 105 -13.47 -1.93 4.58
C ALA A 105 -13.54 -0.78 5.59
N CYS A 106 -13.53 0.47 5.12
CA CYS A 106 -13.59 1.66 5.96
C CYS A 106 -14.44 2.76 5.32
N PRO A 107 -15.78 2.65 5.33
CA PRO A 107 -16.66 3.64 4.69
C PRO A 107 -16.59 5.01 5.38
N ASP A 108 -16.31 5.03 6.68
CA ASP A 108 -16.16 6.26 7.48
C ASP A 108 -15.01 7.15 6.97
N VAL A 109 -14.09 6.61 6.16
CA VAL A 109 -13.01 7.40 5.54
C VAL A 109 -13.55 8.55 4.70
N LEU A 110 -14.76 8.42 4.15
CA LEU A 110 -15.42 9.46 3.38
C LEU A 110 -15.81 10.68 4.24
N ASN A 111 -16.12 10.46 5.53
CA ASN A 111 -16.37 11.54 6.48
C ASN A 111 -15.08 12.35 6.73
N PHE A 112 -13.93 11.68 6.81
CA PHE A 112 -12.63 12.36 6.97
C PHE A 112 -12.20 13.15 5.72
N CYS A 113 -12.77 12.82 4.56
CA CYS A 113 -12.52 13.54 3.31
C CYS A 113 -13.45 14.75 3.11
N GLY A 114 -14.46 14.93 3.98
CA GLY A 114 -15.51 15.94 3.79
C GLY A 114 -16.40 15.67 2.56
N LEU A 115 -16.52 14.40 2.16
CA LEU A 115 -17.30 13.98 0.99
C LEU A 115 -18.75 13.58 1.31
N ILE A 116 -19.09 13.46 2.60
CA ILE A 116 -20.43 13.21 3.15
C ILE A 116 -20.58 13.90 4.50
#